data_AF-A0A7C2TTX6-F1
#
_entry.id   AF-A0A7C2TTX6-F1
#
_cell.length_a   1.000
_cell.length_b   1.000
_cell.length_c   1.000
_cell.angle_alpha   90.00
_cell.angle_beta   90.00
_cell.angle_gamma   90.00
#
_symmetry.space_group_name_H-M   'P 1'
#
loop_
_entity.id
_entity.type
_entity.pdbx_description
1 polymer ?
#
loop_
_entity_poly.entity_id
_entity_poly.type
_entity_poly.pdbx_seq_one_letter_code
_entity_poly.pdbx_strand_id
1 'polypeptide(L)'
;MITAIFTRARPLWLLFATTLLIAGCSGGGPGGKNGTAVSYTIVEKVADAPYDQVVAGIEAGVKGSNLMIIGEPNYKAMQRMVGRQIRDAKSFFVFRPDLGTQVFENDYNAAAEIPLKILIYDRGDGKTVVRYRKPSSQLANYKNLSGLGDRLDEILANIVNAGIGATGDASAKEVRMTHEVVEKVFAASYDQAVAKIEAAVKGSGLMIIGEPNYKSMQRMVGRQIRDAKKYFVFRPDLGTQVFENDYNAALELPMEILIYDRGDGKTVVRYRKPSVALGNYSGLGGLGKTLDGVIERIVGAAQTSS
;
A
#
# COMPACT_ATOMS: atom_id res chain seq x y z
N MET A 1 37.22 -67.72 -36.99
CA MET A 1 36.14 -68.54 -37.60
C MET A 1 35.70 -69.52 -36.52
N ILE A 2 34.38 -69.62 -36.27
CA ILE A 2 33.70 -70.48 -35.25
C ILE A 2 33.99 -69.99 -33.80
N THR A 3 33.06 -69.66 -32.89
CA THR A 3 31.75 -70.26 -32.57
C THR A 3 30.88 -69.23 -31.82
N ALA A 4 29.59 -69.14 -32.16
CA ALA A 4 28.56 -68.50 -31.35
C ALA A 4 27.83 -69.58 -30.52
N ILE A 5 27.43 -69.29 -29.28
CA ILE A 5 26.27 -69.93 -28.60
C ILE A 5 25.71 -68.98 -27.53
N PHE A 6 24.38 -68.90 -27.55
CA PHE A 6 23.42 -68.19 -26.70
C PHE A 6 23.43 -68.56 -25.21
N THR A 7 22.98 -67.63 -24.36
CA THR A 7 22.04 -67.71 -23.20
C THR A 7 22.40 -66.61 -22.18
N ARG A 8 21.55 -65.93 -21.42
CA ARG A 8 20.15 -66.11 -20.97
C ARG A 8 19.66 -64.75 -20.42
N ALA A 9 18.36 -64.52 -20.49
CA ALA A 9 17.65 -63.37 -19.93
C ALA A 9 17.61 -63.35 -18.38
N ARG A 10 17.47 -62.16 -17.77
CA ARG A 10 16.44 -61.75 -16.74
C ARG A 10 16.84 -60.49 -15.93
N PRO A 11 15.90 -59.77 -15.27
CA PRO A 11 15.67 -58.34 -15.56
C PRO A 11 15.67 -57.41 -14.32
N LEU A 12 15.35 -56.13 -14.60
CA LEU A 12 14.50 -55.22 -13.79
C LEU A 12 14.96 -54.83 -12.38
N TRP A 13 15.50 -53.62 -12.22
CA TRP A 13 15.29 -52.78 -11.02
C TRP A 13 15.07 -51.32 -11.45
N LEU A 14 13.80 -50.98 -11.69
CA LEU A 14 13.29 -49.61 -11.74
C LEU A 14 13.08 -49.14 -10.29
N LEU A 15 13.93 -48.24 -9.80
CA LEU A 15 13.73 -47.54 -8.53
C LEU A 15 12.67 -46.46 -8.72
N PHE A 16 11.42 -46.79 -8.39
CA PHE A 16 10.38 -45.81 -8.10
C PHE A 16 10.60 -45.28 -6.68
N ALA A 17 11.12 -44.06 -6.56
CA ALA A 17 11.15 -43.32 -5.31
C ALA A 17 9.74 -42.75 -5.04
N THR A 18 8.90 -43.55 -4.41
CA THR A 18 7.59 -43.12 -3.90
C THR A 18 7.81 -42.36 -2.59
N THR A 19 7.88 -41.03 -2.66
CA THR A 19 7.90 -40.18 -1.47
C THR A 19 6.51 -40.22 -0.83
N LEU A 20 6.42 -40.89 0.32
CA LEU A 20 5.24 -40.97 1.17
C LEU A 20 4.94 -39.59 1.77
N LEU A 21 3.79 -39.00 1.41
CA LEU A 21 3.24 -37.81 2.05
C LEU A 21 2.82 -38.17 3.49
N ILE A 22 3.54 -37.64 4.48
CA ILE A 22 3.05 -37.62 5.86
C ILE A 22 2.15 -36.39 6.01
N ALA A 23 0.84 -36.61 6.03
CA ALA A 23 -0.15 -35.61 6.39
C ALA A 23 -0.03 -35.34 7.91
N GLY A 24 0.79 -34.36 8.28
CA GLY A 24 0.84 -33.82 9.63
C GLY A 24 -0.43 -33.02 9.93
N CYS A 25 -1.35 -33.61 10.69
CA CYS A 25 -2.42 -32.87 11.36
C CYS A 25 -1.81 -31.98 12.45
N SER A 26 -1.58 -30.70 12.16
CA SER A 26 -1.33 -29.71 13.22
C SER A 26 -2.66 -29.08 13.64
N GLY A 27 -3.10 -29.36 14.86
CA GLY A 27 -4.23 -28.68 15.49
C GLY A 27 -3.97 -27.17 15.58
N GLY A 28 -4.76 -26.41 14.83
CA GLY A 28 -4.76 -24.94 14.89
C GLY A 28 -5.75 -24.45 15.94
N GLY A 29 -5.23 -23.81 16.98
CA GLY A 29 -6.03 -22.91 17.81
C GLY A 29 -6.48 -21.68 17.01
N PRO A 30 -7.47 -20.91 17.49
CA PRO A 30 -8.05 -19.78 16.77
C PRO A 30 -7.10 -18.58 16.83
N GLY A 31 -6.09 -18.58 15.96
CA GLY A 31 -5.15 -17.48 15.74
C GLY A 31 -4.80 -17.39 14.27
N GLY A 32 -5.61 -16.67 13.51
CA GLY A 32 -5.54 -16.63 12.04
C GLY A 32 -4.21 -16.09 11.51
N LYS A 33 -3.56 -16.87 10.63
CA LYS A 33 -2.53 -16.38 9.71
C LYS A 33 -3.23 -15.68 8.54
N ASN A 34 -3.68 -14.43 8.74
CA ASN A 34 -4.69 -13.83 7.86
C ASN A 34 -4.17 -12.66 6.99
N GLY A 35 -3.07 -12.84 6.28
CA GLY A 35 -2.71 -11.86 5.26
C GLY A 35 -1.78 -12.39 4.17
N THR A 36 -1.92 -11.82 2.98
CA THR A 36 -1.12 -12.19 1.81
C THR A 36 0.11 -11.29 1.75
N ALA A 37 1.30 -11.89 1.84
CA ALA A 37 2.56 -11.17 1.64
C ALA A 37 2.68 -10.73 0.18
N VAL A 38 3.00 -9.46 -0.03
CA VAL A 38 3.14 -8.81 -1.33
C VAL A 38 4.43 -8.02 -1.33
N SER A 39 5.30 -8.29 -2.29
CA SER A 39 6.45 -7.43 -2.56
C SER A 39 6.05 -6.27 -3.46
N TYR A 40 6.65 -5.11 -3.23
CA TYR A 40 6.54 -3.94 -4.10
C TYR A 40 7.88 -3.20 -4.12
N THR A 41 8.03 -2.27 -5.05
CA THR A 41 9.24 -1.45 -5.19
C THR A 41 8.94 -0.02 -4.78
N ILE A 42 9.84 0.58 -4.01
CA ILE A 42 9.88 2.02 -3.79
C ILE A 42 10.94 2.60 -4.72
N VAL A 43 10.59 3.69 -5.41
CA VAL A 43 11.54 4.53 -6.13
C VAL A 43 11.91 5.71 -5.23
N GLU A 44 13.20 5.92 -5.03
CA GLU A 44 13.79 7.05 -4.31
C GLU A 44 14.64 7.88 -5.26
N LYS A 45 14.44 9.19 -5.24
CA LYS A 45 15.29 10.17 -5.92
C LYS A 45 15.71 11.26 -4.95
N VAL A 46 16.93 11.74 -5.12
CA VAL A 46 17.47 12.88 -4.39
C VAL A 46 17.65 14.03 -5.38
N ALA A 47 17.02 15.16 -5.09
CA ALA A 47 17.20 16.40 -5.83
C ALA A 47 18.31 17.23 -5.18
N ASP A 48 19.25 17.72 -5.98
CA ASP A 48 20.16 18.80 -5.58
C ASP A 48 19.44 20.15 -5.72
N ALA A 49 18.36 20.30 -4.96
CA ALA A 49 17.50 21.48 -4.95
C ALA A 49 16.77 21.60 -3.59
N PRO A 50 16.49 22.84 -3.14
CA PRO A 50 15.75 23.08 -1.90
C PRO A 50 14.32 22.52 -1.92
N TYR A 51 13.82 22.19 -0.73
CA TYR A 51 12.51 21.55 -0.53
C TYR A 51 11.36 22.26 -1.25
N ASP A 52 11.23 23.57 -1.07
CA ASP A 52 10.11 24.33 -1.64
C ASP A 52 10.13 24.33 -3.17
N GLN A 53 11.31 24.38 -3.78
CA GLN A 53 11.46 24.30 -5.24
C GLN A 53 11.00 22.94 -5.76
N VAL A 54 11.40 21.85 -5.09
CA VAL A 54 11.01 20.49 -5.49
C VAL A 54 9.52 20.28 -5.28
N VAL A 55 8.94 20.75 -4.17
CA VAL A 55 7.49 20.68 -3.94
C VAL A 55 6.71 21.40 -5.04
N ALA A 56 7.11 22.63 -5.40
CA ALA A 56 6.45 23.38 -6.46
C ALA A 56 6.59 22.70 -7.83
N GLY A 57 7.76 22.14 -8.12
CA GLY A 57 7.99 21.41 -9.38
C GLY A 57 7.19 20.11 -9.46
N ILE A 58 7.09 19.35 -8.38
CA ILE A 58 6.24 18.14 -8.32
C ILE A 58 4.76 18.54 -8.49
N GLU A 59 4.29 19.58 -7.80
CA GLU A 59 2.91 20.06 -7.94
C GLU A 59 2.60 20.46 -9.39
N ALA A 60 3.50 21.19 -10.04
CA ALA A 60 3.39 21.54 -11.45
C ALA A 60 3.38 20.30 -12.36
N GLY A 61 4.25 19.33 -12.08
CA GLY A 61 4.31 18.07 -12.82
C GLY A 61 3.01 17.26 -12.70
N VAL A 62 2.42 17.18 -11.51
CA VAL A 62 1.13 16.51 -11.26
C VAL A 62 0.02 17.17 -12.10
N LYS A 63 -0.07 18.51 -12.06
CA LYS A 63 -1.04 19.28 -12.86
C LYS A 63 -0.81 19.09 -14.37
N GLY A 64 0.44 19.16 -14.82
CA GLY A 64 0.82 18.96 -16.23
C GLY A 64 0.54 17.56 -16.75
N SER A 65 0.54 16.56 -15.87
CA SER A 65 0.17 15.16 -16.18
C SER A 65 -1.34 14.90 -16.07
N ASN A 66 -2.14 15.97 -15.90
CA ASN A 66 -3.60 15.94 -15.74
C ASN A 66 -4.07 15.06 -14.56
N LEU A 67 -3.26 14.93 -13.50
CA LEU A 67 -3.70 14.32 -12.25
C LEU A 67 -4.20 15.39 -11.29
N MET A 68 -5.11 14.98 -10.42
CA MET A 68 -5.61 15.79 -9.32
C MET A 68 -4.82 15.48 -8.07
N ILE A 69 -4.49 16.52 -7.30
CA ILE A 69 -4.05 16.34 -5.91
C ILE A 69 -5.32 16.29 -5.05
N ILE A 70 -5.55 15.16 -4.40
CA ILE A 70 -6.74 14.93 -3.57
C ILE A 70 -6.41 14.90 -2.07
N GLY A 71 -5.14 15.11 -1.71
CA GLY A 71 -4.70 15.20 -0.33
C GLY A 71 -3.23 15.62 -0.24
N GLU A 72 -2.93 16.44 0.76
CA GLU A 72 -1.59 16.99 1.01
C GLU A 72 -1.25 17.01 2.49
N PRO A 73 -1.07 15.85 3.16
CA PRO A 73 -0.67 15.86 4.55
C PRO A 73 0.68 16.59 4.71
N ASN A 74 0.66 17.73 5.41
CA ASN A 74 1.84 18.46 5.83
C ASN A 74 2.27 17.93 7.20
N TYR A 75 3.26 17.05 7.20
CA TYR A 75 3.68 16.37 8.42
C TYR A 75 4.37 17.32 9.40
N LYS A 76 5.09 18.34 8.91
CA LYS A 76 5.68 19.36 9.78
C LYS A 76 4.61 20.12 10.56
N ALA A 77 3.53 20.53 9.89
CA ALA A 77 2.40 21.16 10.55
C ALA A 77 1.73 20.21 11.57
N MET A 78 1.52 18.94 11.21
CA MET A 78 0.94 17.94 12.11
C MET A 78 1.80 17.67 13.35
N GLN A 79 3.13 17.63 13.20
CA GLN A 79 4.05 17.45 14.34
C GLN A 79 4.06 18.66 15.28
N ARG A 80 3.93 19.88 14.75
CA ARG A 80 3.81 21.10 15.58
C ARG A 80 2.59 21.08 16.48
N MET A 81 1.49 20.45 16.06
CA MET A 81 0.28 20.30 16.89
C MET A 81 0.54 19.51 18.18
N VAL A 82 1.57 18.65 18.20
CA VAL A 82 1.99 17.88 19.38
C VAL A 82 3.31 18.38 19.97
N GLY A 83 3.66 19.65 19.70
CA GLY A 83 4.86 20.28 20.25
C GLY A 83 6.17 19.75 19.70
N ARG A 84 6.15 19.06 18.56
CA ARG A 84 7.35 18.53 17.89
C ARG A 84 7.71 19.40 16.68
N GLN A 85 9.01 19.59 16.49
CA GLN A 85 9.55 20.19 15.27
C GLN A 85 10.29 19.11 14.50
N ILE A 86 10.01 19.03 13.21
CA ILE A 86 10.69 18.16 12.26
C ILE A 86 11.13 18.99 11.06
N ARG A 87 12.02 18.43 10.24
CA ARG A 87 12.33 18.98 8.92
C ARG A 87 11.07 18.98 8.04
N ASP A 88 11.09 19.76 6.97
CA ASP A 88 9.96 19.81 6.04
C ASP A 88 9.72 18.43 5.44
N ALA A 89 8.47 17.97 5.54
CA ALA A 89 8.02 16.69 5.04
C ALA A 89 6.53 16.80 4.70
N LYS A 90 6.17 16.39 3.48
CA LYS A 90 4.76 16.29 3.05
C LYS A 90 4.58 15.13 2.09
N SER A 91 3.33 14.71 1.89
CA SER A 91 2.98 13.84 0.76
C SER A 91 1.97 14.50 -0.15
N PHE A 92 2.04 14.19 -1.45
CA PHE A 92 0.94 14.40 -2.38
C PHE A 92 0.19 13.09 -2.59
N PHE A 93 -1.12 13.12 -2.45
CA PHE A 93 -2.02 12.04 -2.84
C PHE A 93 -2.63 12.39 -4.18
N VAL A 94 -2.20 11.68 -5.21
CA VAL A 94 -2.54 12.01 -6.59
C VAL A 94 -3.48 10.96 -7.17
N PHE A 95 -4.46 11.42 -7.93
CA PHE A 95 -5.52 10.59 -8.48
C PHE A 95 -6.02 11.13 -9.82
N ARG A 96 -6.42 10.22 -10.70
CA ARG A 96 -7.12 10.57 -11.94
C ARG A 96 -8.36 9.67 -12.09
N PRO A 97 -9.57 10.23 -12.19
CA PRO A 97 -10.79 9.42 -12.19
C PRO A 97 -10.85 8.35 -13.28
N ASP A 98 -10.42 8.65 -14.51
CA ASP A 98 -10.36 7.70 -15.64
C ASP A 98 -9.42 6.51 -15.38
N LEU A 99 -8.30 6.73 -14.69
CA LEU A 99 -7.40 5.65 -14.28
C LEU A 99 -8.02 4.86 -13.12
N GLY A 100 -8.73 5.54 -12.22
CA GLY A 100 -9.53 4.90 -11.18
C GLY A 100 -10.62 4.00 -11.76
N THR A 101 -11.23 4.36 -12.89
CA THR A 101 -12.21 3.52 -13.60
C THR A 101 -11.62 2.15 -13.90
N GLN A 102 -10.42 2.12 -14.48
CA GLN A 102 -9.73 0.87 -14.82
C GLN A 102 -9.45 0.03 -13.56
N VAL A 103 -9.08 0.66 -12.45
CA VAL A 103 -8.90 -0.03 -11.16
C VAL A 103 -10.21 -0.71 -10.73
N PHE A 104 -11.30 0.04 -10.62
CA PHE A 104 -12.58 -0.50 -10.13
C PHE A 104 -13.23 -1.51 -11.07
N GLU A 105 -13.05 -1.38 -12.39
CA GLU A 105 -13.62 -2.31 -13.39
C GLU A 105 -12.87 -3.66 -13.43
N ASN A 106 -11.58 -3.67 -13.13
CA ASN A 106 -10.77 -4.88 -13.23
C ASN A 106 -10.61 -5.61 -11.89
N ASP A 107 -10.36 -4.88 -10.81
CA ASP A 107 -10.20 -5.46 -9.48
C ASP A 107 -10.49 -4.45 -8.36
N TYR A 108 -11.61 -4.64 -7.66
CA TYR A 108 -11.99 -3.76 -6.54
C TYR A 108 -10.98 -3.76 -5.40
N ASN A 109 -10.22 -4.84 -5.21
CA ASN A 109 -9.17 -4.90 -4.21
C ASN A 109 -8.01 -3.95 -4.53
N ALA A 110 -7.79 -3.64 -5.80
CA ALA A 110 -6.76 -2.69 -6.23
C ALA A 110 -7.10 -1.25 -5.83
N ALA A 111 -8.34 -0.96 -5.39
CA ALA A 111 -8.68 0.33 -4.79
C ALA A 111 -7.84 0.64 -3.53
N ALA A 112 -7.24 -0.38 -2.90
CA ALA A 112 -6.30 -0.21 -1.80
C ALA A 112 -4.99 0.48 -2.24
N GLU A 113 -4.64 0.43 -3.52
CA GLU A 113 -3.41 1.00 -4.08
C GLU A 113 -3.55 2.47 -4.50
N ILE A 114 -4.79 2.98 -4.58
CA ILE A 114 -5.08 4.37 -4.94
C ILE A 114 -5.56 5.16 -3.71
N PRO A 115 -5.32 6.48 -3.62
CA PRO A 115 -4.52 7.29 -4.53
C PRO A 115 -3.03 6.93 -4.49
N LEU A 116 -2.31 7.33 -5.52
CA LEU A 116 -0.85 7.20 -5.56
C LEU A 116 -0.25 8.23 -4.59
N LYS A 117 0.86 7.87 -3.94
CA LYS A 117 1.52 8.70 -2.94
C LYS A 117 2.92 9.10 -3.40
N ILE A 118 3.22 10.39 -3.31
CA ILE A 118 4.57 10.94 -3.48
C ILE A 118 4.97 11.59 -2.16
N LEU A 119 5.93 11.02 -1.44
CA LEU A 119 6.55 11.60 -0.25
C LEU A 119 7.68 12.54 -0.68
N ILE A 120 7.73 13.73 -0.09
CA ILE A 120 8.78 14.72 -0.30
C ILE A 120 9.25 15.19 1.08
N TYR A 121 10.56 15.17 1.33
CA TYR A 121 11.11 15.72 2.57
C TYR A 121 12.50 16.34 2.37
N ASP A 122 12.77 17.38 3.17
CA ASP A 122 14.08 18.03 3.28
C ASP A 122 15.08 17.09 3.94
N ARG A 123 16.17 16.77 3.25
CA ARG A 123 17.22 15.86 3.73
C ARG A 123 18.15 16.52 4.76
N GLY A 124 18.12 17.84 4.90
CA GLY A 124 18.87 18.60 5.90
C GLY A 124 20.28 19.00 5.45
N ASP A 125 20.68 18.65 4.23
CA ASP A 125 21.96 19.01 3.61
C ASP A 125 21.78 19.88 2.36
N GLY A 126 20.66 20.61 2.30
CA GLY A 126 20.25 21.40 1.13
C GLY A 126 19.63 20.58 0.00
N LYS A 127 19.55 19.25 0.14
CA LYS A 127 18.92 18.35 -0.82
C LYS A 127 17.53 17.93 -0.38
N THR A 128 16.73 17.50 -1.35
CA THR A 128 15.36 17.04 -1.11
C THR A 128 15.19 15.61 -1.58
N VAL A 129 14.58 14.77 -0.75
CA VAL A 129 14.25 13.39 -1.11
C VAL A 129 12.82 13.31 -1.61
N VAL A 130 12.62 12.61 -2.72
CA VAL A 130 11.32 12.26 -3.27
C VAL A 130 11.19 10.74 -3.33
N ARG A 131 10.14 10.18 -2.74
CA ARG A 131 9.87 8.74 -2.70
C ARG A 131 8.45 8.42 -3.12
N TYR A 132 8.27 7.37 -3.90
CA TYR A 132 6.95 6.85 -4.26
C TYR A 132 7.00 5.33 -4.44
N ARG A 133 5.85 4.67 -4.30
CA ARG A 133 5.74 3.24 -4.63
C ARG A 133 5.59 3.12 -6.14
N LYS A 134 6.33 2.20 -6.77
CA LYS A 134 6.32 1.96 -8.21
C LYS A 134 4.99 1.31 -8.63
N PRO A 135 4.10 2.00 -9.36
CA PRO A 135 2.77 1.50 -9.70
C PRO A 135 2.73 0.11 -10.34
N SER A 136 3.63 -0.23 -11.27
CA SER A 136 3.71 -1.56 -11.89
C SER A 136 3.88 -2.67 -10.85
N SER A 137 4.75 -2.46 -9.87
CA SER A 137 4.96 -3.43 -8.79
C SER A 137 3.77 -3.51 -7.81
N GLN A 138 3.06 -2.40 -7.59
CA GLN A 138 1.87 -2.38 -6.74
C GLN A 138 0.69 -3.09 -7.40
N LEU A 139 0.52 -2.89 -8.70
CA LEU A 139 -0.62 -3.39 -9.47
C LEU A 139 -0.41 -4.80 -10.02
N ALA A 140 0.81 -5.34 -9.95
CA ALA A 140 1.19 -6.63 -10.54
C ALA A 140 0.31 -7.82 -10.10
N ASN A 141 -0.20 -7.82 -8.87
CA ASN A 141 -0.98 -8.93 -8.31
C ASN A 141 -2.49 -8.77 -8.49
N TYR A 142 -2.93 -7.69 -9.15
CA TYR A 142 -4.34 -7.43 -9.37
C TYR A 142 -4.72 -7.74 -10.81
N LYS A 143 -5.95 -8.25 -10.99
CA LYS A 143 -6.41 -8.73 -12.29
C LYS A 143 -6.35 -7.61 -13.33
N ASN A 144 -5.77 -7.88 -14.51
CA ASN A 144 -5.78 -6.99 -15.68
C ASN A 144 -5.25 -5.56 -15.45
N LEU A 145 -4.35 -5.35 -14.49
CA LEU A 145 -3.83 -4.01 -14.15
C LEU A 145 -2.33 -3.80 -14.44
N SER A 146 -1.63 -4.79 -15.03
CA SER A 146 -0.21 -4.64 -15.40
C SER A 146 0.04 -3.46 -16.33
N GLY A 147 -0.70 -3.38 -17.44
CA GLY A 147 -0.56 -2.28 -18.40
C GLY A 147 -0.95 -0.91 -17.84
N LEU A 148 -1.86 -0.85 -16.85
CA LEU A 148 -2.14 0.39 -16.11
C LEU A 148 -0.93 0.77 -15.23
N GLY A 149 -0.35 -0.21 -14.55
CA GLY A 149 0.85 -0.04 -13.74
C GLY A 149 2.02 0.53 -14.53
N ASP A 150 2.32 -0.01 -15.71
CA ASP A 150 3.42 0.47 -16.56
C ASP A 150 3.19 1.93 -17.01
N ARG A 151 1.97 2.28 -17.41
CA ARG A 151 1.62 3.66 -17.77
C ARG A 151 1.74 4.61 -16.58
N LEU A 152 1.39 4.16 -15.38
CA LEU A 152 1.51 4.95 -14.15
C LEU A 152 2.97 5.12 -13.72
N ASP A 153 3.84 4.14 -13.97
CA ASP A 153 5.29 4.26 -13.76
C ASP A 153 5.85 5.43 -14.58
N GLU A 154 5.53 5.49 -15.88
CA GLU A 154 5.96 6.57 -16.77
C GLU A 154 5.45 7.94 -16.30
N ILE A 155 4.17 8.02 -15.94
CA ILE A 155 3.55 9.25 -15.44
C ILE A 155 4.24 9.74 -14.16
N LEU A 156 4.42 8.87 -13.15
CA LEU A 156 5.07 9.28 -11.91
C LEU A 156 6.54 9.61 -12.12
N ALA A 157 7.25 8.87 -12.98
CA ALA A 157 8.63 9.19 -13.33
C ALA A 157 8.74 10.57 -13.97
N ASN A 158 7.83 10.92 -14.89
CA ASN A 158 7.81 12.24 -15.54
C ASN A 158 7.49 13.36 -14.54
N ILE A 159 6.52 13.16 -13.65
CA ILE A 159 6.19 14.10 -12.56
C ILE A 159 7.42 14.34 -11.68
N VAL A 160 8.07 13.27 -11.24
CA VAL A 160 9.23 13.37 -10.35
C VAL A 160 10.42 14.01 -11.06
N ASN A 161 10.69 13.64 -12.31
CA ASN A 161 11.75 14.25 -13.12
C ASN A 161 11.52 15.74 -13.34
N ALA A 162 10.28 16.16 -13.59
CA ALA A 162 9.93 17.58 -13.70
C ALA A 162 10.17 18.32 -12.38
N GLY A 163 9.85 17.68 -11.24
CA GLY A 163 10.00 18.30 -9.93
C GLY A 163 11.44 18.41 -9.42
N ILE A 164 12.27 17.40 -9.67
CA ILE A 164 13.68 17.42 -9.25
C ILE A 164 14.58 18.22 -10.20
N GLY A 165 14.10 18.50 -11.43
CA GLY A 165 14.87 19.20 -12.46
C GLY A 165 16.08 18.42 -12.99
N ALA A 166 16.91 19.10 -13.79
CA ALA A 166 18.12 18.50 -14.36
C ALA A 166 19.27 18.27 -13.34
N THR A 167 19.08 18.69 -12.08
CA THR A 167 20.09 18.68 -11.02
C THR A 167 19.94 17.53 -10.03
N GLY A 168 18.91 16.68 -10.16
CA GLY A 168 18.75 15.49 -9.32
C GLY A 168 19.64 14.31 -9.74
N ASP A 169 19.82 13.34 -8.84
CA ASP A 169 20.51 12.08 -9.15
C ASP A 169 19.90 11.46 -10.43
N ALA A 170 20.75 11.24 -11.45
CA ALA A 170 20.32 10.71 -12.73
C ALA A 170 19.69 9.31 -12.61
N SER A 171 20.06 8.55 -11.58
CA SER A 171 19.61 7.18 -11.35
C SER A 171 18.71 7.11 -10.12
N ALA A 172 17.50 6.58 -10.31
CA ALA A 172 16.60 6.30 -9.20
C ALA A 172 17.11 5.09 -8.40
N LYS A 173 17.10 5.19 -7.08
CA LYS A 173 17.33 4.03 -6.21
C LYS A 173 16.02 3.28 -6.07
N GLU A 174 16.00 2.02 -6.50
CA GLU A 174 14.87 1.12 -6.29
C GLU A 174 15.11 0.25 -5.05
N VAL A 175 14.16 0.24 -4.12
CA VAL A 175 14.20 -0.58 -2.91
C VAL A 175 13.02 -1.52 -2.92
N ARG A 176 13.29 -2.82 -2.90
CA ARG A 176 12.26 -3.84 -2.78
C ARG A 176 11.79 -3.93 -1.33
N MET A 177 10.50 -3.75 -1.12
CA MET A 177 9.83 -3.81 0.17
C MET A 177 8.83 -4.96 0.20
N THR A 178 8.38 -5.33 1.40
CA THR A 178 7.28 -6.29 1.59
C THR A 178 6.20 -5.67 2.46
N HIS A 179 4.94 -5.90 2.12
CA HIS A 179 3.82 -5.70 3.04
C HIS A 179 2.96 -6.95 3.09
N GLU A 180 2.09 -7.04 4.08
CA GLU A 180 1.04 -8.05 4.15
C GLU A 180 -0.30 -7.34 4.02
N VAL A 181 -1.17 -7.83 3.14
CA VAL A 181 -2.54 -7.31 3.04
C VAL A 181 -3.48 -8.22 3.81
N VAL A 182 -4.25 -7.62 4.71
CA VAL A 182 -5.32 -8.30 5.42
C VAL A 182 -6.64 -7.93 4.76
N GLU A 183 -7.43 -8.94 4.43
CA GLU A 183 -8.78 -8.80 3.90
C GLU A 183 -9.74 -9.54 4.83
N LYS A 184 -10.84 -8.89 5.22
CA LYS A 184 -11.89 -9.49 6.03
C LYS A 184 -13.24 -9.22 5.39
N VAL A 185 -14.06 -10.25 5.32
CA VAL A 185 -15.44 -10.19 4.84
C VAL A 185 -16.38 -10.22 6.03
N PHE A 186 -17.29 -9.26 6.09
CA PHE A 186 -18.28 -9.13 7.16
C PHE A 186 -19.69 -9.37 6.62
N ALA A 187 -20.54 -10.00 7.44
CA ALA A 187 -21.96 -10.15 7.16
C ALA A 187 -22.75 -8.84 7.29
N ALA A 188 -22.19 -7.83 7.96
CA ALA A 188 -22.78 -6.49 8.05
C ALA A 188 -22.91 -5.87 6.66
N SER A 189 -24.00 -5.11 6.46
CA SER A 189 -24.14 -4.27 5.26
C SER A 189 -23.05 -3.19 5.22
N TYR A 190 -22.84 -2.61 4.03
CA TYR A 190 -21.83 -1.58 3.82
C TYR A 190 -21.99 -0.42 4.82
N ASP A 191 -23.20 0.14 4.93
CA ASP A 191 -23.47 1.26 5.82
C ASP A 191 -23.26 0.90 7.30
N GLN A 192 -23.64 -0.31 7.70
CA GLN A 192 -23.42 -0.79 9.07
C GLN A 192 -21.93 -0.94 9.38
N ALA A 193 -21.16 -1.53 8.47
CA ALA A 193 -19.72 -1.71 8.62
C ALA A 193 -19.00 -0.36 8.67
N VAL A 194 -19.36 0.57 7.77
CA VAL A 194 -18.84 1.95 7.75
C VAL A 194 -19.09 2.64 9.08
N ALA A 195 -20.33 2.67 9.58
CA ALA A 195 -20.66 3.33 10.84
C ALA A 195 -19.89 2.74 12.03
N LYS A 196 -19.80 1.40 12.10
CA LYS A 196 -19.06 0.69 13.16
C LYS A 196 -17.56 0.98 13.12
N ILE A 197 -16.95 0.98 11.92
CA ILE A 197 -15.52 1.27 11.76
C ILE A 197 -15.23 2.73 12.11
N GLU A 198 -16.05 3.70 11.68
CA GLU A 198 -15.88 5.10 12.05
C GLU A 198 -15.93 5.30 13.57
N ALA A 199 -16.90 4.67 14.24
CA ALA A 199 -17.02 4.71 15.70
C ALA A 199 -15.78 4.09 16.37
N ALA A 200 -15.29 2.96 15.87
CA ALA A 200 -14.13 2.27 16.42
C ALA A 200 -12.81 3.05 16.19
N VAL A 201 -12.64 3.69 15.03
CA VAL A 201 -11.51 4.59 14.78
C VAL A 201 -11.49 5.71 15.82
N LYS A 202 -12.61 6.41 16.00
CA LYS A 202 -12.74 7.48 17.02
C LYS A 202 -12.47 6.97 18.43
N GLY A 203 -13.03 5.81 18.80
CA GLY A 203 -12.83 5.19 20.10
C GLY A 203 -11.40 4.71 20.37
N SER A 204 -10.61 4.47 19.32
CA SER A 204 -9.19 4.08 19.45
C SER A 204 -8.22 5.25 19.67
N GLY A 205 -8.73 6.49 19.68
CA GLY A 205 -7.90 7.71 19.74
C GLY A 205 -7.17 8.03 18.44
N LEU A 206 -7.53 7.36 17.34
CA LEU A 206 -7.08 7.72 15.99
C LEU A 206 -8.04 8.74 15.36
N MET A 207 -7.56 9.50 14.39
CA MET A 207 -8.35 10.45 13.62
C MET A 207 -8.48 9.98 12.17
N ILE A 208 -9.66 10.18 11.58
CA ILE A 208 -9.84 10.14 10.14
C ILE A 208 -9.45 11.50 9.60
N ILE A 209 -8.32 11.57 8.88
CA ILE A 209 -7.78 12.82 8.32
C ILE A 209 -8.09 12.99 6.83
N GLY A 210 -8.75 12.01 6.22
CA GLY A 210 -9.19 12.08 4.84
C GLY A 210 -10.02 10.88 4.44
N GLU A 211 -10.94 11.13 3.51
CA GLU A 211 -11.83 10.14 2.92
C GLU A 211 -12.02 10.49 1.44
N PRO A 212 -11.28 9.85 0.52
CA PRO A 212 -11.48 10.06 -0.90
C PRO A 212 -12.90 9.64 -1.34
N ASN A 213 -13.66 10.57 -1.92
CA ASN A 213 -14.99 10.29 -2.43
C ASN A 213 -14.91 9.66 -3.84
N TYR A 214 -14.51 8.40 -3.92
CA TYR A 214 -14.35 7.70 -5.21
C TYR A 214 -15.64 7.68 -6.02
N LYS A 215 -16.79 7.50 -5.39
CA LYS A 215 -18.09 7.47 -6.08
C LYS A 215 -18.34 8.79 -6.83
N SER A 216 -18.07 9.92 -6.19
CA SER A 216 -18.24 11.23 -6.84
C SER A 216 -17.18 11.49 -7.91
N MET A 217 -15.93 11.11 -7.66
CA MET A 217 -14.87 11.24 -8.66
C MET A 217 -15.15 10.38 -9.91
N GLN A 218 -15.67 9.16 -9.76
CA GLN A 218 -16.06 8.31 -10.88
C GLN A 218 -17.23 8.87 -11.68
N ARG A 219 -18.20 9.53 -11.02
CA ARG A 219 -19.30 10.22 -11.71
C ARG A 219 -18.81 11.36 -12.60
N MET A 220 -17.71 12.02 -12.26
CA MET A 220 -17.13 13.09 -13.10
C MET A 220 -16.73 12.61 -14.49
N VAL A 221 -16.42 11.30 -14.63
CA VAL A 221 -16.08 10.66 -15.91
C VAL A 221 -17.21 9.75 -16.42
N GLY A 222 -18.44 9.99 -15.98
CA GLY A 222 -19.62 9.25 -16.44
C GLY A 222 -19.66 7.79 -15.98
N ARG A 223 -18.89 7.43 -14.95
CA ARG A 223 -18.85 6.07 -14.39
C ARG A 223 -19.57 5.99 -13.06
N GLN A 224 -20.15 4.83 -12.81
CA GLN A 224 -20.70 4.47 -11.51
C GLN A 224 -19.91 3.28 -10.97
N ILE A 225 -19.66 3.30 -9.67
CA ILE A 225 -19.03 2.21 -8.94
C ILE A 225 -19.93 1.83 -7.77
N ARG A 226 -19.78 0.59 -7.29
CA ARG A 226 -20.38 0.15 -6.03
C ARG A 226 -19.85 0.98 -4.87
N ASP A 227 -20.51 0.90 -3.73
CA ASP A 227 -20.07 1.66 -2.57
C ASP A 227 -18.67 1.23 -2.11
N ALA A 228 -17.80 2.23 -1.99
CA ALA A 228 -16.42 2.09 -1.59
C ALA A 228 -15.99 3.35 -0.85
N LYS A 229 -15.24 3.15 0.23
CA LYS A 229 -14.67 4.20 1.04
C LYS A 229 -13.27 3.80 1.47
N LYS A 230 -12.35 4.76 1.45
CA LYS A 230 -11.01 4.58 2.00
C LYS A 230 -10.79 5.61 3.09
N TYR A 231 -10.45 5.17 4.28
CA TYR A 231 -10.06 6.06 5.36
C TYR A 231 -8.57 6.24 5.41
N PHE A 232 -8.16 7.49 5.51
CA PHE A 232 -6.82 7.88 5.94
C PHE A 232 -6.85 8.10 7.44
N VAL A 233 -6.26 7.17 8.18
CA VAL A 233 -6.29 7.13 9.64
C VAL A 233 -4.92 7.49 10.19
N PHE A 234 -4.87 8.44 11.11
CA PHE A 234 -3.63 9.00 11.64
C PHE A 234 -3.74 9.41 13.10
N ARG A 235 -2.60 9.42 13.79
CA ARG A 235 -2.42 10.03 15.12
C ARG A 235 -1.05 10.73 15.13
N PRO A 236 -0.98 12.02 15.51
CA PRO A 236 0.25 12.80 15.40
C PRO A 236 1.47 12.24 16.14
N ASP A 237 1.28 11.62 17.32
CA ASP A 237 2.32 10.95 18.10
C ASP A 237 2.92 9.72 17.39
N LEU A 238 2.11 8.99 16.59
CA LEU A 238 2.62 7.93 15.72
C LEU A 238 3.55 8.52 14.67
N GLY A 239 3.19 9.68 14.13
CA GLY A 239 4.06 10.45 13.24
C GLY A 239 5.38 10.84 13.92
N THR A 240 5.35 11.22 15.20
CA THR A 240 6.57 11.56 15.96
C THR A 240 7.55 10.40 15.95
N GLN A 241 7.09 9.19 16.31
CA GLN A 241 7.95 8.01 16.31
C GLN A 241 8.48 7.69 14.90
N VAL A 242 7.66 7.85 13.86
CA VAL A 242 8.10 7.68 12.47
C VAL A 242 9.24 8.64 12.11
N PHE A 243 9.08 9.95 12.36
CA PHE A 243 10.10 10.94 12.00
C PHE A 243 11.35 10.91 12.89
N GLU A 244 11.25 10.44 14.13
CA GLU A 244 12.40 10.24 15.03
C GLU A 244 13.27 9.04 14.61
N ASN A 245 12.69 8.04 13.93
CA ASN A 245 13.40 6.81 13.55
C ASN A 245 13.79 6.78 12.07
N ASP A 246 12.85 7.04 11.15
CA ASP A 246 13.11 6.97 9.71
C ASP A 246 12.10 7.81 8.90
N TYR A 247 12.56 8.94 8.35
CA TYR A 247 11.75 9.82 7.49
C TYR A 247 11.17 9.09 6.28
N ASN A 248 11.84 8.04 5.80
CA ASN A 248 11.38 7.26 4.67
C ASN A 248 10.08 6.52 4.95
N ALA A 249 9.83 6.16 6.22
CA ALA A 249 8.62 5.48 6.64
C ALA A 249 7.38 6.38 6.58
N ALA A 250 7.54 7.69 6.41
CA ALA A 250 6.41 8.60 6.19
C ALA A 250 5.60 8.27 4.92
N LEU A 251 6.14 7.47 4.00
CA LEU A 251 5.41 6.95 2.84
C LEU A 251 4.33 5.92 3.23
N GLU A 252 4.46 5.28 4.41
CA GLU A 252 3.43 4.41 5.01
C GLU A 252 2.32 5.22 5.69
N LEU A 253 2.50 6.53 5.87
CA LEU A 253 1.51 7.40 6.48
C LEU A 253 0.57 8.01 5.43
N PRO A 254 -0.65 8.36 5.84
CA PRO A 254 -1.40 7.80 6.97
C PRO A 254 -1.72 6.33 6.71
N MET A 255 -2.14 5.62 7.76
CA MET A 255 -2.66 4.26 7.63
C MET A 255 -3.95 4.27 6.83
N GLU A 256 -4.23 3.17 6.14
CA GLU A 256 -5.32 3.09 5.19
C GLU A 256 -6.25 1.92 5.48
N ILE A 257 -7.55 2.20 5.51
CA ILE A 257 -8.60 1.17 5.63
C ILE A 257 -9.55 1.34 4.45
N LEU A 258 -9.53 0.38 3.52
CA LEU A 258 -10.50 0.30 2.42
C LEU A 258 -11.71 -0.51 2.90
N ILE A 259 -12.90 0.01 2.64
CA ILE A 259 -14.19 -0.62 2.93
C ILE A 259 -15.01 -0.58 1.65
N TYR A 260 -15.58 -1.70 1.20
CA TYR A 260 -16.45 -1.68 0.04
C TYR A 260 -17.53 -2.75 0.07
N ASP A 261 -18.63 -2.45 -0.62
CA ASP A 261 -19.74 -3.39 -0.86
C ASP A 261 -19.29 -4.51 -1.80
N ARG A 262 -19.36 -5.75 -1.31
CA ARG A 262 -18.98 -6.94 -2.06
C ARG A 262 -20.00 -7.31 -3.14
N GLY A 263 -21.19 -6.70 -3.13
CA GLY A 263 -22.25 -6.89 -4.12
C GLY A 263 -23.18 -8.07 -3.83
N ASP A 264 -22.96 -8.81 -2.75
CA ASP A 264 -23.81 -9.90 -2.27
C ASP A 264 -24.40 -9.62 -0.87
N GLY A 265 -24.53 -8.32 -0.54
CA GLY A 265 -24.99 -7.86 0.77
C GLY A 265 -23.93 -7.91 1.87
N LYS A 266 -22.71 -8.37 1.56
CA LYS A 266 -21.57 -8.41 2.49
C LYS A 266 -20.62 -7.24 2.25
N THR A 267 -19.84 -6.92 3.28
CA THR A 267 -18.83 -5.86 3.19
C THR A 267 -17.43 -6.44 3.26
N VAL A 268 -16.52 -5.94 2.44
CA VAL A 268 -15.08 -6.23 2.54
C VAL A 268 -14.38 -5.07 3.22
N VAL A 269 -13.48 -5.37 4.15
CA VAL A 269 -12.55 -4.42 4.74
C VAL A 269 -11.12 -4.91 4.51
N ARG A 270 -10.28 -4.04 3.94
CA ARG A 270 -8.92 -4.36 3.52
C ARG A 270 -7.94 -3.31 4.03
N TYR A 271 -6.79 -3.74 4.54
CA TYR A 271 -5.74 -2.86 5.04
C TYR A 271 -4.35 -3.51 4.90
N ARG A 272 -3.30 -2.68 4.88
CA ARG A 272 -1.92 -3.16 5.01
C ARG A 272 -1.58 -3.36 6.47
N LYS A 273 -1.02 -4.52 6.81
CA LYS A 273 -0.60 -4.86 8.17
C LYS A 273 0.54 -3.95 8.63
N PRO A 274 0.33 -3.12 9.66
CA PRO A 274 1.33 -2.14 10.11
C PRO A 274 2.70 -2.75 10.45
N SER A 275 2.76 -3.89 11.12
CA SER A 275 4.03 -4.53 11.51
C SER A 275 4.91 -4.92 10.33
N VAL A 276 4.32 -5.37 9.23
CA VAL A 276 5.08 -5.75 8.03
C VAL A 276 5.48 -4.50 7.26
N ALA A 277 4.56 -3.54 7.09
CA ALA A 277 4.84 -2.29 6.38
C ALA A 277 5.93 -1.46 7.08
N LEU A 278 5.77 -1.17 8.37
CA LEU A 278 6.73 -0.41 9.17
C LEU A 278 7.99 -1.20 9.53
N GLY A 279 7.91 -2.54 9.53
CA GLY A 279 9.06 -3.41 9.78
C GLY A 279 10.16 -3.32 8.71
N ASN A 280 9.88 -2.74 7.53
CA ASN A 280 10.90 -2.46 6.51
C ASN A 280 11.83 -1.28 6.89
N TYR A 281 11.50 -0.53 7.96
CA TYR A 281 12.19 0.69 8.34
C TYR A 281 12.81 0.55 9.73
N SER A 282 14.00 1.14 9.90
CA SER A 282 14.77 1.01 11.15
C SER A 282 13.99 1.58 12.33
N GLY A 283 14.03 0.90 13.49
CA GLY A 283 13.39 1.37 14.74
C GLY A 283 11.86 1.27 14.79
N LEU A 284 11.17 0.90 13.71
CA LEU A 284 9.70 0.99 13.64
C LEU A 284 8.95 -0.34 13.80
N GLY A 285 9.67 -1.47 13.96
CA GLY A 285 9.04 -2.78 14.16
C GLY A 285 8.15 -2.87 15.41
N GLY A 286 8.55 -2.23 16.52
CA GLY A 286 7.75 -2.18 17.75
C GLY A 286 6.46 -1.36 17.59
N LEU A 287 6.55 -0.22 16.91
CA LEU A 287 5.40 0.62 16.58
C LEU A 287 4.40 -0.15 15.71
N GLY A 288 4.91 -0.81 14.66
CA GLY A 288 4.07 -1.62 13.76
C GLY A 288 3.31 -2.73 14.49
N LYS A 289 3.96 -3.47 15.40
CA LYS A 289 3.28 -4.50 16.23
C LYS A 289 2.18 -3.92 17.12
N THR A 290 2.41 -2.74 17.68
CA THR A 290 1.38 -2.04 18.49
C THR A 290 0.18 -1.67 17.62
N LEU A 291 0.44 -1.18 16.41
CA LEU A 291 -0.60 -0.77 15.47
C LEU A 291 -1.40 -1.92 14.87
N ASP A 292 -0.82 -3.11 14.73
CA ASP A 292 -1.56 -4.32 14.36
C ASP A 292 -2.78 -4.53 15.28
N GLY A 293 -2.56 -4.53 16.60
CA GLY A 293 -3.64 -4.73 17.56
C GLY A 293 -4.68 -3.60 17.58
N VAL A 294 -4.28 -2.37 17.25
CA VAL A 294 -5.22 -1.23 17.12
C VAL A 294 -6.11 -1.41 15.89
N ILE A 295 -5.51 -1.67 14.72
CA ILE A 295 -6.24 -1.84 13.47
C ILE A 295 -7.11 -3.10 13.52
N GLU A 296 -6.62 -4.20 14.10
CA GLU A 296 -7.41 -5.43 14.27
C GLU A 296 -8.67 -5.20 15.10
N ARG A 297 -8.59 -4.41 16.17
CA ARG A 297 -9.76 -4.03 16.99
C ARG A 297 -10.74 -3.15 16.21
N ILE A 298 -10.23 -2.16 15.46
CA ILE A 298 -11.06 -1.28 14.63
C ILE A 298 -11.81 -2.09 13.57
N VAL A 299 -11.09 -2.91 12.82
CA VAL A 299 -11.69 -3.73 11.76
C VAL A 299 -12.62 -4.79 12.34
N GLY A 300 -12.28 -5.37 13.50
CA GLY A 300 -13.11 -6.32 14.22
C GLY A 300 -14.46 -5.75 14.66
N ALA A 301 -14.57 -4.43 14.84
CA ALA A 301 -15.83 -3.77 15.22
C ALA A 301 -16.93 -3.92 14.15
N ALA A 302 -16.57 -4.16 12.89
CA ALA A 302 -17.55 -4.40 11.82
C ALA A 302 -18.32 -5.73 11.97
N GLN A 303 -17.86 -6.64 12.84
CA GLN A 303 -18.58 -7.88 13.13
C GLN A 303 -19.98 -7.58 13.69
N THR A 304 -20.98 -8.33 13.27
CA THR A 304 -22.31 -8.32 13.90
C THR A 304 -22.25 -9.19 15.15
N SER A 305 -22.73 -8.67 16.30
CA SER A 305 -23.01 -9.51 17.46
C SER A 305 -23.98 -10.60 17.04
N SER A 306 -23.65 -11.86 17.34
CA SER A 306 -24.58 -12.99 17.21
C SER A 306 -25.72 -12.87 18.19
#